data_AF-A0A0S8KH58-F1
#
_entry.id   AF-A0A0S8KH58-F1
#
_cell.length_a   1.000
_cell.length_b   1.000
_cell.length_c   1.000
_cell.angle_alpha   90.00
_cell.angle_beta   90.00
_cell.angle_gamma   90.00
#
_symmetry.space_group_name_H-M   'P 1'
#
loop_
_entity.id
_entity.type
_entity.pdbx_description
1 polymer ?
#
loop_
_entity_poly.entity_id
_entity_poly.type
_entity_poly.pdbx_seq_one_letter_code
_entity_poly.pdbx_strand_id
1 'polypeptide(L)' 'MYVSINNTKVYNDEPNAVVVRDWTEGVIPLQSFIDKGANLSSVNSFGIGFGDSSSTQPGGEGTIFIDDIRLNLPPVE' A
#
# COMPACT_ATOMS: atom_id res chain seq x y z
N MET A 1 4.73 6.02 -0.43
CA MET A 1 3.96 5.09 0.43
C MET A 1 4.02 3.70 -0.20
N TYR A 2 3.92 2.62 0.57
CA TYR A 2 3.72 1.28 0.04
C TYR A 2 2.68 0.52 0.85
N VAL A 3 2.09 -0.48 0.21
CA VAL A 3 1.26 -1.49 0.86
C VAL A 3 1.94 -2.84 0.74
N SER A 4 1.87 -3.64 1.80
CA SER A 4 2.46 -4.96 1.86
C SER A 4 1.44 -6.03 2.19
N ILE A 5 1.53 -7.15 1.49
CA ILE A 5 0.89 -8.42 1.85
C ILE A 5 2.00 -9.41 2.18
N ASN A 6 2.02 -9.93 3.40
CA ASN A 6 3.14 -10.68 3.93
C ASN A 6 4.45 -9.87 3.74
N ASN A 7 5.41 -10.41 2.98
CA ASN A 7 6.69 -9.77 2.68
C ASN A 7 6.73 -9.04 1.33
N THR A 8 5.67 -9.14 0.53
CA THR A 8 5.62 -8.52 -0.81
C THR A 8 5.09 -7.11 -0.71
N LYS A 9 5.83 -6.16 -1.27
CA LYS A 9 5.53 -4.72 -1.22
C LYS A 9 5.18 -4.18 -2.60
N VAL A 10 4.13 -3.37 -2.67
CA VAL A 10 3.78 -2.57 -3.85
C VAL A 10 3.84 -1.10 -3.44
N TYR A 11 4.67 -0.34 -4.12
CA TYR A 11 4.82 1.09 -3.88
C TYR A 11 3.74 1.85 -4.65
N ASN A 12 3.24 2.92 -4.05
CA ASN A 12 2.39 3.88 -4.75
C ASN A 12 3.26 4.70 -5.71
N ASP A 13 2.87 4.76 -6.98
CA ASP A 13 3.60 5.48 -8.03
C ASP A 13 3.47 7.00 -7.89
N GLU A 14 2.47 7.51 -7.15
CA GLU A 14 2.32 8.93 -6.87
C GLU A 14 3.30 9.39 -5.77
N PRO A 15 4.33 10.19 -6.09
CA PRO A 15 5.34 10.61 -5.13
C PRO A 15 4.76 11.47 -3.99
N ASN A 16 3.66 12.19 -4.23
CA ASN A 16 3.03 13.06 -3.24
C ASN A 16 1.91 12.39 -2.44
N ALA A 17 1.72 11.07 -2.55
CA ALA A 17 0.61 10.35 -1.91
C ALA A 17 0.53 10.53 -0.38
N VAL A 18 1.61 10.97 0.27
CA VAL A 18 1.68 11.17 1.74
C VAL A 18 1.59 12.63 2.16
N VAL A 19 1.56 13.58 1.21
CA VAL A 19 1.45 15.03 1.48
C VAL A 19 0.15 15.64 0.93
N VAL A 20 -0.68 14.83 0.26
CA VAL A 20 -2.03 15.23 -0.14
C VAL A 20 -2.89 15.49 1.09
N ARG A 21 -3.71 16.54 1.04
CA ARG A 21 -4.57 16.95 2.16
C ARG A 21 -6.01 16.47 2.00
N ASP A 22 -6.41 16.19 0.76
CA ASP A 22 -7.73 15.68 0.43
C ASP A 22 -7.74 14.16 0.47
N TRP A 23 -8.89 13.60 0.88
CA TRP A 23 -9.11 12.15 0.82
C TRP A 23 -8.95 11.66 -0.62
N THR A 24 -7.98 10.76 -0.81
CA THR A 24 -7.65 10.19 -2.11
C THR A 24 -7.79 8.68 -2.02
N GLU A 25 -8.65 8.09 -2.85
CA GLU A 25 -8.78 6.64 -2.93
C GLU A 25 -7.52 6.04 -3.57
N GLY A 26 -6.91 5.07 -2.89
CA GLY A 26 -5.77 4.30 -3.39
C GLY A 26 -6.19 2.89 -3.77
N VAL A 27 -6.40 2.64 -5.07
CA VAL A 27 -6.67 1.29 -5.58
C VAL A 27 -5.37 0.63 -5.99
N ILE A 28 -5.09 -0.55 -5.44
CA ILE A 28 -3.91 -1.36 -5.79
C ILE A 28 -4.40 -2.67 -6.41
N PRO A 29 -4.12 -2.92 -7.71
CA PRO A 29 -4.45 -4.20 -8.33
C PRO A 29 -3.77 -5.36 -7.59
N LEU A 30 -4.52 -6.41 -7.25
CA LEU A 30 -3.95 -7.61 -6.63
C LEU A 30 -2.86 -8.25 -7.50
N GLN A 31 -2.97 -8.10 -8.82
CA GLN A 31 -1.98 -8.58 -9.78
C GLN A 31 -0.58 -7.98 -9.51
N SER A 32 -0.49 -6.73 -9.04
CA SER A 32 0.80 -6.09 -8.72
C SER A 32 1.57 -6.81 -7.61
N PHE A 33 0.89 -7.56 -6.74
CA PHE A 33 1.53 -8.43 -5.75
C PHE A 33 1.93 -9.78 -6.36
N ILE A 34 1.08 -10.35 -7.22
CA ILE A 34 1.35 -11.62 -7.92
C ILE A 34 2.58 -11.50 -8.83
N ASP A 35 2.71 -10.39 -9.55
CA ASP A 35 3.86 -10.08 -10.41
C ASP A 35 5.19 -10.03 -9.63
N LYS A 36 5.10 -9.86 -8.30
CA LYS A 36 6.23 -9.86 -7.36
C LYS A 36 6.34 -11.17 -6.56
N GLY A 37 5.59 -12.20 -6.94
CA GLY A 37 5.66 -13.54 -6.35
C GLY A 37 4.81 -13.75 -5.09
N ALA A 38 3.84 -12.88 -4.79
CA ALA A 38 2.94 -13.09 -3.65
C ALA A 38 2.01 -14.28 -3.87
N ASN A 39 1.83 -15.11 -2.84
CA ASN A 39 0.77 -16.12 -2.80
C ASN A 39 -0.48 -15.56 -2.11
N LEU A 40 -1.46 -15.12 -2.89
CA LEU A 40 -2.70 -14.54 -2.35
C LEU A 40 -3.66 -15.59 -1.77
N SER A 41 -3.39 -16.89 -1.92
CA SER A 41 -4.14 -17.94 -1.20
C SER A 41 -3.70 -18.12 0.26
N SER A 42 -2.62 -17.45 0.68
CA SER A 42 -2.05 -17.55 2.03
C SER A 42 -1.57 -16.17 2.52
N VAL A 43 -2.52 -15.36 2.99
CA VAL A 43 -2.28 -14.02 3.53
C VAL A 43 -2.33 -14.06 5.05
N ASN A 44 -1.22 -13.70 5.69
CA ASN A 44 -1.07 -13.69 7.14
C ASN A 44 -0.96 -12.27 7.70
N SER A 45 -0.44 -11.33 6.91
CA SER A 45 -0.31 -9.93 7.32
C SER A 45 -0.58 -8.96 6.17
N PHE A 46 -1.08 -7.79 6.57
CA PHE A 46 -1.23 -6.61 5.75
C PHE A 46 -0.50 -5.45 6.44
N GLY A 47 0.14 -4.59 5.66
CA GLY A 47 0.84 -3.42 6.19
C GLY A 47 0.77 -2.23 5.25
N ILE A 48 0.81 -1.04 5.84
CA ILE A 48 0.96 0.23 5.13
C ILE A 48 2.23 0.86 5.68
N GLY A 49 3.12 1.29 4.79
CA GLY A 49 4.39 1.89 5.17
C GLY A 49 4.73 3.14 4.38
N PHE A 50 5.62 3.94 4.95
CA PHE A 50 6.06 5.21 4.41
C PHE A 50 7.59 5.19 4.21
N GLY A 51 8.06 5.88 3.17
CA GLY A 51 9.46 5.84 2.75
C GLY A 51 9.89 4.49 2.16
N ASP A 52 11.19 4.22 2.24
CA ASP A 52 11.80 2.97 1.82
C ASP A 52 12.04 2.08 3.05
N SER A 53 11.33 0.96 3.09
CA SER A 53 11.46 -0.05 4.15
C SER A 53 12.86 -0.66 4.29
N SER A 54 13.70 -0.57 3.27
CA SER A 54 15.08 -1.07 3.27
C SER A 54 16.11 -0.03 3.73
N SER A 55 15.72 1.25 3.77
CA SER A 55 16.59 2.37 4.11
C SER A 55 15.83 3.45 4.88
N THR A 56 15.38 3.08 6.09
CA THR A 56 14.61 3.98 6.95
C THR A 56 15.49 5.13 7.48
N GLN A 57 15.03 6.37 7.34
CA GLN A 57 15.72 7.56 7.85
C GLN A 57 14.98 8.13 9.06
N PRO A 58 15.67 8.47 10.16
CA PRO A 58 15.04 9.09 11.33
C PRO A 58 14.70 10.57 11.09
N GLY A 59 13.84 11.15 11.94
CA GLY A 59 13.60 12.60 12.02
C GLY A 59 12.38 13.13 11.24
N GLY A 60 11.58 12.25 10.63
CA GLY A 60 10.28 12.64 10.05
C GLY A 60 9.15 12.59 11.08
N GLU A 61 8.31 13.62 11.11
CA GLU A 61 7.07 13.67 11.91
C GLU A 61 5.88 13.99 11.00
N GLY A 62 4.71 13.47 11.35
CA GLY A 62 3.49 13.72 10.59
C GLY A 62 2.29 12.93 11.12
N THR A 63 1.12 13.24 10.58
CA THR A 63 -0.13 12.53 10.87
C THR A 63 -0.77 12.12 9.56
N ILE A 64 -1.15 10.87 9.45
CA ILE A 64 -1.86 10.30 8.30
C ILE A 64 -3.17 9.70 8.82
N PHE A 65 -4.25 9.98 8.10
CA PHE A 65 -5.55 9.34 8.31
C PHE A 65 -5.77 8.32 7.19
N ILE A 66 -6.25 7.14 7.56
CA ILE A 66 -6.52 6.03 6.65
C ILE A 66 -7.87 5.47 7.03
N ASP A 67 -8.74 5.28 6.04
CA ASP A 67 -10.05 4.68 6.22
C ASP A 67 -10.38 3.76 5.02
N ASP A 68 -11.49 3.03 5.11
CA ASP A 68 -12.03 2.19 4.03
C ASP A 68 -11.05 1.15 3.46
N ILE A 69 -10.24 0.52 4.31
CA ILE A 69 -9.37 -0.59 3.91
C ILE A 69 -10.25 -1.80 3.58
N ARG A 70 -10.40 -2.08 2.29
CA ARG A 70 -11.29 -3.11 1.77
C ARG A 70 -10.67 -3.88 0.61
N LEU A 71 -11.00 -5.16 0.54
CA LEU A 71 -10.79 -5.97 -0.67
C LEU A 71 -12.02 -5.82 -1.56
N ASN A 72 -11.85 -5.16 -2.70
CA ASN A 72 -12.91 -5.02 -3.69
C ASN A 72 -12.80 -6.14 -4.73
N LEU A 73 -13.95 -6.70 -5.10
CA LEU A 73 -14.04 -7.50 -6.32
C LEU A 73 -13.80 -6.57 -7.54
N PRO A 74 -13.27 -7.09 -8.66
CA PRO A 74 -13.26 -6.33 -9.89
C PRO A 74 -14.69 -5.84 -10.20
N PRO A 75 -14.84 -4.64 -10.78
CA PRO A 75 -16.15 -4.17 -11.23
C PRO A 75 -16.81 -5.27 -12.07
N VAL A 76 -18.08 -5.57 -11.79
CA VAL A 76 -18.87 -6.43 -12.67
C VAL A 76 -19.02 -5.64 -13.98
N GLU A 77 -18.50 -6.18 -15.08
CA GLU A 77 -18.68 -5.61 -16.43
C GLU A 77 -20.15 -5.63 -16.87
#